data_AF-A0A8F5C392-F1
#
_entry.id   AF-A0A8F5C392-F1
#
_cell.length_a   1.000
_cell.length_b   1.000
_cell.length_c   1.000
_cell.angle_alpha   90.00
_cell.angle_beta   90.00
_cell.angle_gamma   90.00
#
_symmetry.space_group_name_H-M   'P 1'
#
loop_
_entity.id
_entity.type
_entity.pdbx_description
1 polymer ?
#
loop_
_entity_poly.entity_id
_entity_poly.type
_entity_poly.pdbx_seq_one_letter_code
_entity_poly.pdbx_strand_id
1 'polypeptide(L)'
;MYKVIFRIKGGYGASFRELRQAGFTPIYFRKDKGEEYYITLFKGKDLSEVKEAILDLSYYLSKYGKYGDHNFATIYEVKNQNFGKVAGGALGALAGYYLGGLAGLFVGALGGIFLGELLDIEMGEKLVGVLGWPMSISR
;
A
#
# COMPACT_ATOMS: atom_id res chain seq x y z
N MET A 1 -11.64 1.67 2.05
CA MET A 1 -10.20 1.43 2.29
C MET A 1 -9.43 2.34 1.36
N TYR A 2 -8.20 2.71 1.69
CA TYR A 2 -7.39 3.57 0.82
C TYR A 2 -6.08 2.87 0.46
N LYS A 3 -5.69 2.99 -0.81
CA LYS A 3 -4.32 2.74 -1.25
C LYS A 3 -3.59 4.07 -1.24
N VAL A 4 -2.44 4.13 -0.58
CA VAL A 4 -1.58 5.32 -0.58
C VAL A 4 -0.21 4.96 -1.12
N ILE A 5 0.20 5.68 -2.15
CA ILE A 5 1.51 5.58 -2.74
C ILE A 5 2.39 6.69 -2.18
N PHE A 6 3.50 6.33 -1.53
CA PHE A 6 4.43 7.29 -0.95
C PHE A 6 5.73 7.40 -1.76
N ARG A 7 6.22 8.63 -1.88
CA ARG A 7 7.56 8.97 -2.38
C ARG A 7 8.35 9.67 -1.29
N ILE A 8 9.26 8.94 -0.66
CA ILE A 8 10.05 9.41 0.48
C ILE A 8 11.50 9.57 0.03
N LYS A 9 12.15 10.67 0.41
CA LYS A 9 13.53 10.99 0.07
C LYS A 9 14.37 11.19 1.32
N GLY A 10 15.69 11.12 1.16
CA GLY A 10 16.63 11.38 2.24
C GLY A 10 16.68 10.27 3.31
N GLY A 11 17.47 10.53 4.34
CA GLY A 11 17.71 9.61 5.47
C GLY A 11 18.37 8.26 5.09
N TYR A 12 18.65 7.47 6.13
CA TYR A 12 19.19 6.11 6.00
C TYR A 12 18.13 5.06 6.36
N GLY A 13 18.27 3.85 5.80
CA GLY A 13 17.35 2.73 6.06
C GLY A 13 16.00 2.86 5.38
N ALA A 14 15.14 1.85 5.49
CA ALA A 14 13.78 1.82 4.90
C ALA A 14 12.72 2.29 5.91
N SER A 15 11.67 2.96 5.44
CA SER A 15 10.62 3.59 6.27
C SER A 15 9.49 2.66 6.74
N PHE A 16 9.70 1.33 6.77
CA PHE A 16 8.64 0.35 7.06
C PHE A 16 8.07 0.47 8.48
N ARG A 17 8.89 0.90 9.44
CA ARG A 17 8.46 1.04 10.84
C ARG A 17 7.58 2.27 10.99
N GLU A 18 8.00 3.38 10.40
CA GLU A 18 7.31 4.67 10.44
C GLU A 18 5.96 4.57 9.72
N LEU A 19 5.92 3.89 8.57
CA LEU A 19 4.67 3.56 7.86
C LEU A 19 3.70 2.76 8.74
N ARG A 20 4.16 1.68 9.37
CA ARG A 20 3.32 0.86 10.24
C ARG A 20 2.87 1.60 11.49
N GLN A 21 3.72 2.46 12.05
CA GLN A 21 3.39 3.29 13.20
C GLN A 21 2.28 4.29 12.87
N ALA A 22 2.28 4.85 11.66
CA ALA A 22 1.21 5.71 11.15
C ALA A 22 -0.03 4.93 10.62
N GLY A 23 -0.08 3.61 10.80
CA GLY A 23 -1.23 2.79 10.43
C GLY A 23 -1.27 2.31 8.97
N PHE A 24 -0.21 2.58 8.18
CA PHE A 24 -0.09 2.08 6.81
C PHE A 24 0.46 0.66 6.79
N THR A 25 -0.16 -0.21 5.99
CA THR A 25 0.33 -1.57 5.70
C THR A 25 1.04 -1.56 4.36
N PRO A 26 2.38 -1.65 4.31
CA PRO A 26 3.11 -1.69 3.05
C PRO A 26 2.88 -3.02 2.32
N ILE A 27 2.50 -2.95 1.05
CA ILE A 27 2.34 -4.12 0.15
C ILE A 27 3.54 -4.24 -0.79
N TYR A 28 4.04 -3.10 -1.26
CA TYR A 28 5.16 -3.05 -2.19
C TYR A 28 6.15 -1.97 -1.78
N PHE A 29 7.44 -2.26 -1.98
CA PHE A 29 8.53 -1.34 -1.74
C PHE A 29 9.56 -1.45 -2.86
N ARG A 30 10.01 -0.28 -3.33
CA ARG A 30 11.17 -0.15 -4.20
C ARG A 30 12.00 1.06 -3.75
N LYS A 31 13.32 0.98 -3.89
CA LYS A 31 14.21 2.13 -3.71
C LYS A 31 14.98 2.36 -5.00
N ASP A 32 14.98 3.60 -5.49
CA ASP A 32 15.72 4.00 -6.68
C ASP A 32 16.35 5.39 -6.47
N LYS A 33 17.65 5.52 -6.75
CA LYS A 33 18.41 6.78 -6.65
C LYS A 33 18.19 7.57 -5.33
N GLY A 34 18.00 6.88 -4.21
CA GLY A 34 17.78 7.52 -2.91
C GLY A 34 16.33 7.94 -2.62
N GLU A 35 15.40 7.66 -3.54
CA GLU A 35 13.96 7.77 -3.32
C GLU A 35 13.38 6.39 -2.98
N GLU A 36 12.57 6.35 -1.92
CA GLU A 36 11.78 5.20 -1.52
C GLU A 36 10.36 5.35 -2.06
N TYR A 37 9.92 4.31 -2.76
CA TYR A 37 8.59 4.19 -3.30
C TYR A 37 7.84 3.08 -2.57
N TYR A 38 6.71 3.43 -1.96
CA TYR A 38 5.86 2.48 -1.25
C TYR A 38 4.46 2.48 -1.84
N ILE A 39 3.88 1.28 -1.98
CA ILE A 39 2.43 1.12 -2.11
C ILE A 39 1.92 0.55 -0.79
N THR A 40 0.94 1.22 -0.20
CA THR A 40 0.44 0.88 1.13
C THR A 40 -1.08 0.84 1.15
N LEU A 41 -1.65 0.11 2.11
CA LEU A 41 -3.07 0.15 2.45
C LEU A 41 -3.30 0.87 3.77
N PHE A 42 -4.38 1.62 3.84
CA PHE A 42 -4.88 2.25 5.05
C PHE A 42 -6.35 1.87 5.27
N LYS A 43 -6.65 1.31 6.44
CA LYS A 43 -8.01 0.91 6.83
C LYS A 43 -8.72 2.06 7.55
N GLY A 44 -8.96 3.15 6.82
CA GLY A 44 -9.75 4.30 7.28
C GLY A 44 -11.15 4.33 6.70
N LYS A 45 -12.05 5.08 7.34
CA LYS A 45 -13.43 5.29 6.90
C LYS A 45 -13.54 6.43 5.88
N ASP A 46 -12.79 7.51 6.08
CA ASP A 46 -12.84 8.70 5.25
C ASP A 46 -11.43 9.23 4.89
N LEU A 47 -11.41 10.21 3.98
CA LEU A 47 -10.18 10.82 3.49
C LEU A 47 -9.48 11.68 4.54
N SER A 48 -10.20 12.14 5.57
CA SER A 48 -9.63 12.97 6.64
C SER A 48 -8.73 12.13 7.53
N GLU A 49 -9.18 10.93 7.94
CA GLU A 49 -8.35 9.98 8.70
C GLU A 49 -7.04 9.63 7.95
N VAL A 50 -7.12 9.46 6.62
CA VAL A 50 -5.94 9.19 5.78
C VAL A 50 -4.99 10.39 5.81
N LYS A 51 -5.51 11.61 5.68
CA LYS A 51 -4.70 12.84 5.69
C LYS A 51 -4.00 13.04 7.04
N GLU A 52 -4.69 12.79 8.15
CA GLU A 52 -4.10 12.84 9.49
C GLU A 52 -2.97 11.81 9.64
N ALA A 53 -3.20 10.56 9.23
CA ALA A 53 -2.16 9.53 9.24
C ALA A 53 -0.95 9.89 8.36
N ILE A 54 -1.17 10.54 7.22
CA ILE A 54 -0.09 11.05 6.36
C ILE A 54 0.72 12.14 7.08
N LEU A 55 0.07 13.03 7.84
CA LEU A 55 0.75 14.06 8.64
C LEU A 55 1.61 13.42 9.75
N ASP A 56 1.06 12.44 10.46
CA ASP A 56 1.79 11.69 11.50
C ASP A 56 3.00 10.97 10.90
N LEU A 57 2.83 10.34 9.74
CA LEU A 57 3.92 9.73 9.00
C LEU A 57 5.02 10.75 8.66
N SER A 58 4.66 11.91 8.11
CA SER A 58 5.64 12.97 7.80
C SER A 58 6.43 13.39 9.04
N TYR A 59 5.78 13.47 10.20
CA TYR A 59 6.44 13.77 11.47
C TYR A 59 7.37 12.65 11.94
N TYR A 60 7.01 11.38 11.77
CA TYR A 60 7.92 10.28 12.09
C TYR A 60 9.13 10.22 11.16
N LEU A 61 8.91 10.46 9.87
CA LEU A 61 9.96 10.48 8.85
C LEU A 61 10.96 11.62 9.07
N SER A 62 10.51 12.80 9.45
CA SER A 62 11.38 13.96 9.64
C SER A 62 12.42 13.76 10.74
N LYS A 63 12.09 12.98 11.79
CA LYS A 63 13.03 12.58 12.86
C LYS A 63 14.24 11.80 12.36
N TYR A 64 14.15 11.22 11.16
CA TYR A 64 15.20 10.44 10.52
C TYR A 64 15.81 11.14 9.29
N GLY A 65 15.62 12.45 9.17
CA GLY A 65 16.14 13.24 8.04
C GLY A 65 15.48 12.87 6.70
N LYS A 66 14.28 12.29 6.74
CA LYS A 66 13.50 11.96 5.56
C LYS A 66 12.50 13.06 5.26
N TYR A 67 12.25 13.28 3.98
CA TYR A 67 11.35 14.31 3.47
C TYR A 67 10.62 13.81 2.20
N GLY A 68 9.79 14.65 1.61
CA GLY A 68 9.09 14.38 0.36
C GLY A 68 8.89 15.65 -0.44
N ASP A 69 8.36 15.51 -1.65
CA ASP A 69 8.07 16.65 -2.54
C ASP A 69 6.56 16.95 -2.57
N HIS A 70 6.13 17.73 -3.56
CA HIS A 70 4.72 18.03 -3.90
C HIS A 70 3.82 16.80 -4.15
N ASN A 71 4.41 15.62 -4.39
CA ASN A 71 3.72 14.36 -4.66
C ASN A 71 4.15 13.28 -3.67
N PHE A 72 4.42 13.71 -2.43
CA PHE A 72 4.81 12.86 -1.31
C PHE A 72 3.83 11.69 -1.11
N ALA A 73 2.51 11.94 -1.20
CA ALA A 73 1.49 10.91 -1.06
C ALA A 73 0.41 11.03 -2.14
N THR A 74 0.17 9.94 -2.87
CA THR A 74 -0.94 9.82 -3.83
C THR A 74 -1.97 8.84 -3.28
N ILE A 75 -3.21 9.30 -3.14
CA ILE A 75 -4.28 8.59 -2.42
C ILE A 75 -5.33 8.11 -3.41
N TYR A 76 -5.63 6.83 -3.34
CA TYR A 76 -6.71 6.18 -4.06
C TYR A 76 -7.72 5.64 -3.06
N GLU A 77 -9.00 5.95 -3.27
CA GLU A 77 -10.08 5.24 -2.61
C GLU A 77 -10.27 3.89 -3.30
N VAL A 78 -10.26 2.83 -2.51
CA VAL A 78 -10.45 1.46 -2.99
C VAL A 78 -11.81 0.98 -2.52
N LYS A 79 -12.70 0.70 -3.47
CA LYS A 79 -13.95 -0.01 -3.21
C LYS A 79 -13.63 -1.50 -3.07
N ASN A 80 -14.04 -2.11 -1.97
CA ASN A 80 -13.98 -3.57 -1.82
C ASN A 80 -14.91 -4.21 -2.85
N GLN A 81 -14.35 -4.62 -3.98
CA GLN A 81 -14.99 -5.58 -4.86
C GLN A 81 -14.49 -6.95 -4.38
N ASN A 82 -15.41 -7.84 -4.00
CA ASN A 82 -15.05 -9.20 -3.56
C ASN A 82 -14.85 -10.16 -4.74
N PHE A 83 -14.90 -9.66 -5.98
CA PHE A 83 -15.01 -10.49 -7.18
C PHE A 83 -13.68 -11.17 -7.54
N GLY A 84 -12.59 -10.42 -7.64
CA GLY A 84 -11.24 -10.92 -7.86
C GLY A 84 -10.75 -11.82 -6.74
N LYS A 85 -11.06 -11.56 -5.47
CA LYS A 85 -10.75 -12.51 -4.37
C LYS A 85 -11.36 -13.90 -4.58
N VAL A 86 -12.64 -13.95 -4.93
CA VAL A 86 -13.38 -15.21 -5.13
C VAL A 86 -12.93 -15.90 -6.41
N ALA A 87 -12.86 -15.16 -7.52
CA ALA A 87 -12.42 -15.68 -8.81
C ALA A 87 -10.96 -16.13 -8.78
N GLY A 88 -10.08 -15.28 -8.23
CA GLY A 88 -8.66 -15.56 -8.05
C GLY A 88 -8.42 -16.75 -7.14
N GLY A 89 -9.13 -16.86 -6.00
CA GLY A 89 -9.03 -18.01 -5.11
C GLY A 89 -9.45 -19.32 -5.75
N ALA A 90 -10.56 -19.32 -6.50
CA ALA A 90 -11.02 -20.51 -7.22
C ALA A 90 -10.03 -20.91 -8.34
N LEU A 91 -9.59 -19.95 -9.16
CA LEU A 91 -8.64 -20.20 -10.24
C LEU A 91 -7.28 -20.66 -9.71
N GLY A 92 -6.79 -20.02 -8.65
CA GLY A 92 -5.56 -20.39 -7.98
C GLY A 92 -5.64 -21.79 -7.37
N ALA A 93 -6.74 -22.15 -6.72
CA ALA A 93 -6.96 -23.49 -6.16
C ALA A 93 -6.90 -24.58 -7.24
N LEU A 94 -7.55 -24.33 -8.37
CA LEU A 94 -7.56 -25.25 -9.51
C LEU A 94 -6.16 -25.40 -10.11
N ALA A 95 -5.48 -24.29 -10.40
CA ALA A 95 -4.11 -24.31 -10.91
C ALA A 95 -3.14 -25.02 -9.95
N GLY A 96 -3.26 -24.73 -8.66
CA GLY A 96 -2.48 -25.37 -7.61
C GLY A 96 -2.73 -26.88 -7.51
N TYR A 97 -3.98 -27.33 -7.62
CA TYR A 97 -4.31 -28.76 -7.65
C TYR A 97 -3.66 -29.48 -8.83
N TYR A 98 -3.70 -28.90 -10.03
CA TYR A 98 -3.08 -29.50 -11.22
C TYR A 98 -1.56 -29.62 -11.12
N LEU A 99 -0.90 -28.70 -10.41
CA LEU A 99 0.56 -28.67 -10.30
C LEU A 99 1.11 -29.43 -9.09
N GLY A 100 0.32 -29.60 -8.03
CA GLY A 100 0.81 -30.13 -6.74
C GLY A 100 -0.22 -30.92 -5.93
N GLY A 101 -1.33 -31.36 -6.53
CA GLY A 101 -2.37 -32.14 -5.86
C GLY A 101 -3.01 -31.39 -4.69
N LEU A 102 -3.37 -32.10 -3.62
CA LEU A 102 -4.06 -31.51 -2.46
C LEU A 102 -3.23 -30.43 -1.77
N ALA A 103 -1.91 -30.58 -1.66
CA ALA A 103 -1.05 -29.55 -1.08
C ALA A 103 -0.99 -28.30 -1.98
N GLY A 104 -0.90 -28.51 -3.30
CA GLY A 104 -0.95 -27.44 -4.28
C GLY A 104 -2.28 -26.69 -4.28
N LEU A 105 -3.41 -27.36 -4.01
CA LEU A 105 -4.73 -26.74 -3.93
C LEU A 105 -4.78 -25.60 -2.91
N PHE A 106 -4.30 -25.82 -1.68
CA PHE A 106 -4.33 -24.80 -0.63
C PHE A 106 -3.38 -23.63 -0.92
N VAL A 107 -2.17 -23.94 -1.40
CA VAL A 107 -1.17 -22.90 -1.76
C VAL A 107 -1.67 -22.07 -2.94
N GLY A 108 -2.23 -22.74 -3.95
CA GLY A 108 -2.83 -22.11 -5.11
C GLY A 108 -4.04 -21.25 -4.73
N ALA A 109 -4.92 -21.73 -3.86
CA ALA A 109 -6.07 -20.97 -3.38
C ALA A 109 -5.63 -19.67 -2.69
N LEU A 110 -4.66 -19.74 -1.77
CA LEU A 110 -4.15 -18.58 -1.05
C LEU A 110 -3.45 -17.59 -1.99
N GLY A 111 -2.59 -18.08 -2.89
CA GLY A 111 -1.94 -17.24 -3.89
C GLY A 111 -2.94 -16.58 -4.84
N GLY A 112 -3.95 -17.31 -5.25
CA GLY A 112 -5.03 -16.83 -6.10
C GLY A 112 -5.91 -15.77 -5.43
N ILE A 113 -6.27 -15.95 -4.15
CA ILE A 113 -6.99 -14.93 -3.37
C ILE A 113 -6.15 -13.66 -3.28
N PHE A 114 -4.86 -13.79 -3.00
CA PHE A 114 -3.95 -12.64 -2.87
C PHE A 114 -3.79 -11.87 -4.18
N LEU A 115 -3.60 -12.57 -5.30
CA LEU A 115 -3.52 -11.94 -6.63
C LEU A 115 -4.84 -11.31 -7.04
N GLY A 116 -5.96 -11.99 -6.77
CA GLY A 116 -7.30 -11.49 -7.00
C GLY A 116 -7.60 -10.22 -6.20
N GLU A 117 -7.13 -10.15 -4.95
CA GLU A 117 -7.22 -8.95 -4.12
C GLU A 117 -6.42 -7.78 -4.69
N LEU A 118 -5.21 -8.03 -5.21
CA LEU A 118 -4.41 -6.98 -5.84
C LEU A 118 -5.07 -6.43 -7.12
N LEU A 119 -5.65 -7.32 -7.94
CA LEU A 119 -6.38 -6.92 -9.15
C LEU A 119 -7.67 -6.16 -8.83
N ASP A 120 -8.43 -6.59 -7.82
CA ASP A 120 -9.61 -5.87 -7.34
C ASP A 120 -9.23 -4.49 -6.80
N ILE A 121 -8.11 -4.41 -6.06
CA ILE A 121 -7.56 -3.14 -5.61
C ILE A 121 -7.32 -2.25 -6.82
N GLU A 122 -6.55 -2.69 -7.83
CA GLU A 122 -6.21 -1.90 -9.02
C GLU A 122 -7.40 -1.49 -9.89
N MET A 123 -8.39 -2.37 -10.10
CA MET A 123 -9.58 -2.04 -10.91
C MET A 123 -10.60 -1.18 -10.16
N GLY A 124 -10.58 -1.20 -8.83
CA GLY A 124 -11.51 -0.48 -7.95
C GLY A 124 -11.03 0.91 -7.52
N GLU A 125 -9.89 1.39 -8.05
CA GLU A 125 -9.25 2.62 -7.59
C GLU A 125 -9.87 3.87 -8.17
N LYS A 126 -10.14 4.82 -7.29
CA LYS A 126 -10.43 6.21 -7.66
C LYS A 126 -9.38 7.12 -7.06
N LEU A 127 -8.66 7.88 -7.88
CA LEU A 127 -7.77 8.93 -7.38
C LEU A 127 -8.59 9.97 -6.63
N VAL A 128 -8.29 10.16 -5.34
CA VAL A 128 -9.01 11.10 -4.46
C VAL A 128 -8.13 12.20 -3.89
N GLY A 129 -6.80 12.12 -4.06
CA GLY A 129 -5.92 13.22 -3.69
C GLY A 129 -4.45 12.98 -3.99
N VAL A 130 -3.72 14.08 -4.13
CA VAL A 130 -2.25 14.13 -4.12
C VAL A 130 -1.86 15.15 -3.06
N LEU A 131 -0.99 14.75 -2.13
CA LEU A 131 -0.51 15.60 -1.05
C LEU A 131 0.99 15.81 -1.18
N GLY A 132 1.38 17.08 -1.05
CA GLY A 132 2.76 17.47 -0.88
C GLY A 132 3.24 17.26 0.54
N TRP A 133 4.55 17.24 0.71
CA TRP A 133 5.18 17.22 2.03
C TRP A 133 4.73 18.44 2.87
N PRO A 134 4.36 18.25 4.14
CA PRO A 134 3.90 19.36 4.98
C PRO A 134 5.03 20.38 5.22
N MET A 135 4.86 21.61 4.72
CA MET A 135 5.84 22.70 4.86
C MET A 135 6.13 23.09 6.31
N SER A 136 5.23 22.78 7.26
CA SER A 136 5.43 23.09 8.69
C SER A 136 6.55 22.28 9.35
N ILE A 137 7.02 21.21 8.70
CA ILE A 137 8.04 20.30 9.23
C ILE A 137 9.45 20.63 8.70
N SER A 138 9.59 21.51 7.70
CA SER A 138 10.90 22.00 7.25
C SER A 138 11.40 23.12 8.17
N ARG A 139 12.23 22.76 9.17
CA ARG A 139 13.11 23.69 9.88
C ARG A 139 14.47 23.04 10.07
#